data_AF-A0A3A0B239-F1
#
_entry.id   AF-A0A3A0B239-F1
#
_cell.length_a   1.000
_cell.length_b   1.000
_cell.length_c   1.000
_cell.angle_alpha   90.00
_cell.angle_beta   90.00
_cell.angle_gamma   90.00
#
_symmetry.space_group_name_H-M   'P 1'
#
loop_
_entity.id
_entity.type
_entity.pdbx_description
1 polymer ?
#
loop_
_entity_poly.entity_id
_entity_poly.type
_entity_poly.pdbx_seq_one_letter_code
_entity_poly.pdbx_strand_id
1 'polypeptide(L)' 'MQDGAEERRERRSWTLRVALFAVLLALLVVFVAENFVVVEVRLLLWRTEARLAWSLLVAGALGFGLGLLFPRLRKVL' A
#
# COMPACT_ATOMS: atom_id res chain seq x y z
N MET A 1 33.99 14.62 -4.76
CA MET A 1 33.48 13.78 -5.86
C MET A 1 32.61 12.59 -5.40
N GLN A 2 32.17 12.53 -4.13
CA GLN A 2 31.32 11.45 -3.62
C GLN A 2 29.81 11.78 -3.64
N ASP A 3 29.41 13.07 -3.63
CA ASP A 3 28.00 13.50 -3.57
C ASP A 3 27.15 13.05 -4.78
N GLY A 4 27.73 13.00 -5.98
CA GLY A 4 26.99 12.65 -7.20
C GLY A 4 26.58 11.17 -7.31
N ALA A 5 27.19 10.29 -6.52
CA ALA A 5 26.85 8.86 -6.50
C ALA A 5 25.69 8.57 -5.54
N GLU A 6 25.60 9.31 -4.42
CA GLU A 6 24.53 9.17 -3.43
C GLU A 6 23.20 9.71 -3.95
N GLU A 7 23.19 10.90 -4.56
CA GLU A 7 21.97 11.49 -5.15
C GLU A 7 21.35 10.59 -6.25
N ARG A 8 22.18 9.92 -7.05
CA ARG A 8 21.70 8.98 -8.08
C ARG A 8 21.09 7.72 -7.48
N ARG A 9 21.67 7.18 -6.39
CA ARG A 9 21.11 6.03 -5.67
C ARG A 9 19.78 6.39 -5.02
N GLU A 10 19.67 7.56 -4.43
CA GLU A 10 18.44 8.03 -3.80
C GLU A 10 17.32 8.26 -4.82
N ARG A 11 17.61 8.94 -5.94
CA ARG A 11 16.65 9.07 -7.06
C ARG A 11 16.20 7.72 -7.59
N ARG A 12 17.13 6.79 -7.81
CA ARG A 12 16.81 5.45 -8.32
C ARG A 12 15.96 4.65 -7.33
N SER A 13 16.24 4.76 -6.03
CA SER A 13 15.44 4.16 -4.96
C SER A 13 14.02 4.74 -4.93
N TRP A 14 13.88 6.06 -5.07
CA TRP A 14 12.58 6.73 -5.14
C TRP A 14 11.78 6.29 -6.36
N THR A 15 12.38 6.28 -7.55
CA THR A 15 11.71 5.83 -8.78
C THR A 15 11.27 4.37 -8.68
N LEU A 16 12.09 3.49 -8.11
CA LEU A 16 11.74 2.09 -7.88
C LEU A 16 10.54 1.94 -6.93
N ARG A 17 10.49 2.73 -5.85
CA ARG A 17 9.37 2.72 -4.90
C ARG A 17 8.07 3.21 -5.55
N VAL A 18 8.14 4.29 -6.33
CA VAL A 18 6.99 4.83 -7.07
C VAL A 18 6.49 3.83 -8.12
N ALA A 19 7.41 3.21 -8.87
CA ALA A 19 7.07 2.20 -9.87
C ALA A 19 6.43 0.97 -9.21
N LEU A 20 6.99 0.47 -8.10
CA LEU A 20 6.42 -0.65 -7.36
C LEU A 20 5.01 -0.33 -6.83
N PHE A 21 4.81 0.88 -6.30
CA PHE A 21 3.50 1.32 -5.84
C PHE A 21 2.48 1.39 -6.99
N ALA A 22 2.87 1.92 -8.14
CA ALA A 22 2.00 1.99 -9.32
C ALA A 22 1.60 0.58 -9.82
N VAL A 23 2.54 -0.37 -9.84
CA VAL A 23 2.26 -1.77 -10.21
C VAL A 23 1.30 -2.41 -9.21
N LEU A 24 1.52 -2.24 -7.91
CA LEU A 24 0.62 -2.76 -6.88
C LEU A 24 -0.79 -2.15 -7.01
N LEU A 25 -0.89 -0.86 -7.28
CA LEU A 25 -2.16 -0.17 -7.48
C LEU A 25 -2.90 -0.72 -8.72
N ALA A 26 -2.18 -0.92 -9.84
CA ALA A 26 -2.75 -1.48 -11.06
C ALA A 26 -3.24 -2.92 -10.84
N LEU A 27 -2.46 -3.77 -10.17
CA LEU A 27 -2.86 -5.12 -9.80
C LEU A 27 -4.09 -5.11 -8.89
N LEU A 28 -4.16 -4.18 -7.94
CA LEU A 28 -5.32 -3.99 -7.07
C LEU A 28 -6.57 -3.66 -7.90
N VAL A 29 -6.48 -2.73 -8.84
CA VAL A 29 -7.59 -2.33 -9.69
C VAL A 29 -8.08 -3.49 -10.55
N VAL A 30 -7.17 -4.23 -11.20
CA VAL A 30 -7.53 -5.43 -11.99
C VAL A 30 -8.17 -6.48 -11.10
N PHE A 31 -7.61 -6.71 -9.91
CA PHE A 31 -8.17 -7.65 -8.95
C PHE A 31 -9.59 -7.26 -8.53
N VAL A 32 -9.84 -5.97 -8.25
CA VAL A 32 -11.18 -5.45 -7.93
C VAL A 32 -12.15 -5.60 -9.11
N ALA A 33 -11.70 -5.32 -10.33
CA ALA A 33 -12.52 -5.41 -11.52
C ALA A 33 -12.92 -6.86 -11.84
N GLU A 34 -12.00 -7.81 -11.66
CA GLU A 34 -12.24 -9.24 -11.89
C GLU A 34 -12.99 -9.91 -10.73
N ASN A 35 -12.80 -9.43 -9.49
CA ASN A 35 -13.40 -10.02 -8.30
C ASN A 35 -14.56 -9.18 -7.78
N PHE A 36 -15.73 -9.28 -8.44
CA PHE A 36 -17.03 -8.88 -7.89
C PHE A 36 -17.59 -9.88 -6.85
N VAL A 37 -16.74 -10.73 -6.29
CA VAL A 37 -17.11 -11.72 -5.29
C VAL A 37 -17.31 -11.00 -3.95
N VAL A 38 -18.52 -11.12 -3.40
CA VAL A 38 -18.84 -10.69 -2.05
C VAL A 38 -18.19 -11.69 -1.10
N VAL A 39 -17.29 -11.22 -0.25
CA VAL A 39 -16.55 -12.10 0.66
C VAL A 39 -16.99 -11.77 2.08
N GLU A 40 -17.33 -12.83 2.80
CA GLU A 40 -17.82 -12.69 4.16
C GLU A 40 -16.66 -12.41 5.10
N VAL A 41 -16.62 -11.20 5.66
CA VAL A 41 -15.62 -10.81 6.66
C VAL A 41 -16.17 -11.13 8.03
N ARG A 42 -15.57 -12.11 8.70
CA ARG A 42 -15.81 -12.43 10.11
C ARG A 42 -14.73 -11.81 10.97
N LEU A 43 -15.11 -10.77 11.71
CA LEU A 43 -14.38 -10.27 12.86
C LEU A 43 -14.97 -10.94 14.12
N LEU A 44 -14.19 -11.06 15.20
CA LEU A 44 -14.49 -11.91 16.38
C LEU A 44 -15.96 -11.92 16.87
N LEU A 45 -16.71 -10.82 16.72
CA LEU A 45 -18.14 -10.70 17.08
C LEU A 45 -19.02 -10.14 15.94
N TRP A 46 -18.44 -9.84 14.77
CA TRP A 46 -19.10 -9.13 13.67
C TRP A 46 -18.96 -9.87 12.35
N ARG A 47 -20.08 -10.05 11.67
CA ARG A 47 -20.17 -10.68 10.36
C ARG A 47 -20.69 -9.63 9.38
N THR A 48 -19.89 -9.27 8.39
CA THR A 48 -20.29 -8.32 7.36
C THR A 48 -19.95 -8.85 5.98
N GLU A 49 -20.87 -8.67 5.05
CA GLU A 49 -20.67 -8.98 3.65
C GLU A 49 -20.10 -7.74 2.97
N ALA A 50 -18.78 -7.73 2.79
CA ALA A 50 -18.10 -6.65 2.10
C ALA A 50 -17.57 -7.17 0.77
N ARG A 51 -17.66 -6.35 -0.28
CA ARG A 51 -16.93 -6.67 -1.51
C ARG A 51 -15.45 -6.72 -1.16
N LEU A 52 -14.76 -7.79 -1.54
CA LEU A 52 -13.33 -7.99 -1.27
C LEU A 52 -12.49 -6.77 -1.69
N ALA A 53 -12.93 -6.10 -2.74
CA ALA A 53 -12.44 -4.81 -3.21
C ALA A 53 -12.33 -3.74 -2.11
N TRP A 54 -13.36 -3.58 -1.28
CA TRP A 54 -13.35 -2.64 -0.16
C TRP A 54 -12.36 -3.07 0.92
N SER A 55 -12.29 -4.36 1.24
CA SER A 55 -11.33 -4.89 2.23
C SER A 55 -9.89 -4.64 1.80
N LEU A 56 -9.59 -4.82 0.52
CA LEU A 56 -8.26 -4.57 -0.06
C LEU A 56 -7.91 -3.08 -0.15
N LEU A 57 -8.88 -2.23 -0.50
CA LEU A 57 -8.70 -0.78 -0.47
C LEU A 57 -8.39 -0.27 0.93
N VAL A 58 -9.13 -0.74 1.94
CA VAL A 58 -8.91 -0.37 3.35
C VAL A 58 -7.55 -0.89 3.82
N ALA A 59 -7.19 -2.13 3.52
CA ALA A 59 -5.88 -2.69 3.89
C ALA A 59 -4.72 -1.91 3.23
N GLY A 60 -4.85 -1.56 1.95
CA GLY A 60 -3.88 -0.73 1.24
C GLY A 60 -3.76 0.67 1.83
N ALA A 61 -4.89 1.32 2.13
CA ALA A 61 -4.92 2.63 2.77
C ALA A 61 -4.29 2.61 4.17
N LEU A 62 -4.56 1.57 4.96
CA LEU A 62 -3.95 1.38 6.28
C LEU A 62 -2.44 1.14 6.17
N GLY A 63 -2.00 0.26 5.27
CA GLY A 63 -0.58 0.01 5.04
C GLY A 63 0.18 1.25 4.58
N PHE A 64 -0.42 2.04 3.67
CA PHE A 64 0.14 3.31 3.22
C PHE A 64 0.19 4.36 4.33
N GLY A 65 -0.90 4.51 5.09
CA GLY A 65 -0.98 5.41 6.23
C GLY A 65 0.07 5.07 7.29
N LEU A 66 0.19 3.79 7.65
CA LEU A 66 1.23 3.30 8.55
C LEU A 66 2.62 3.56 8.00
N GLY A 67 2.87 3.29 6.70
CA GLY A 67 4.15 3.58 6.05
C GLY A 67 4.54 5.06 6.04
N LEU A 68 3.57 5.97 5.97
CA LEU A 68 3.78 7.42 6.09
C LEU A 68 3.97 7.89 7.54
N LEU A 69 3.26 7.30 8.49
CA LEU A 69 3.40 7.63 9.92
C LEU A 69 4.66 7.03 10.55
N PHE A 70 5.12 5.87 10.07
CA PHE A 70 6.30 5.18 10.60
C PHE A 70 7.58 6.04 10.62
N PRO A 71 7.96 6.78 9.56
CA PRO A 71 9.11 7.67 9.60
C PRO A 71 8.91 8.89 10.49
N ARG A 72 7.67 9.30 10.79
CA ARG A 72 7.39 10.37 11.77
C ARG A 72 7.47 9.88 13.21
N LEU A 73 6.96 8.68 13.49
CA LEU A 73 7.05 8.06 14.82
C LEU A 73 8.50 7.78 15.21
N ARG A 74 9.34 7.35 14.26
CA ARG A 74 10.78 7.12 14.49
C ARG A 74 11.59 8.39 14.78
N LYS A 75 11.06 9.58 14.53
CA LYS A 75 11.70 10.85 14.89
C LYS A 75 11.33 11.35 16.29
N VAL A 76 10.24 10.83 16.86
CA VAL A 76 9.70 11.25 18.17
C VAL A 76 10.14 10.31 19.29
N LEU A 77 10.40 9.04 18.97
CA LEU A 77 10.99 8.05 19.87
C LEU A 77 12.53 8.11 19.81
#